data_AF-A0A226DA76-F1
#
_entry.id   AF-A0A226DA76-F1
#
_cell.length_a   1.000
_cell.length_b   1.000
_cell.length_c   1.000
_cell.angle_alpha   90.00
_cell.angle_beta   90.00
_cell.angle_gamma   90.00
#
_symmetry.space_group_name_H-M   'P 1'
#
loop_
_entity.id
_entity.type
_entity.pdbx_description
1 polymer ?
#
loop_
_entity_poly.entity_id
_entity_poly.type
_entity_poly.pdbx_seq_one_letter_code
_entity_poly.pdbx_strand_id
1 'polypeptide(L)'
;MPITISSYGPDIARAKKYVYLTGAAYCFDIPAWSCPYCQKAQSLGYDFHAQVYNKLANTLAFIAVNKKLKEIVVTFRGTLNMANVVIDLHHSIVSIDAGSTVLERGKMEKLGKFLQEEDDYEVVLAGHSLGAAVASVTLFRLKEEIQLPWDFPTPKSYSYFGYGTPRVGNQAYADYWNGQEMQLTRVVNKADFAAHAPSSLAGYVHHGNELWIMPSGEEKVCSKTVYEDEKCANSVASMVNLPEIAQLHALLIFTLYVISQLQFFQCAEAILTPHEIATTPITIASYGPDVARAKK
;
A
#
# COMPACT_ATOMS: atom_id res chain seq x y z
N MET A 1 21.85 22.76 -3.61
CA MET A 1 21.32 21.39 -3.73
C MET A 1 20.00 21.49 -4.49
N PRO A 2 19.82 20.79 -5.61
CA PRO A 2 18.53 20.79 -6.30
C PRO A 2 17.50 20.17 -5.36
N ILE A 3 16.34 20.81 -5.24
CA ILE A 3 15.20 20.31 -4.48
C ILE A 3 14.67 19.10 -5.27
N THR A 4 15.06 17.89 -4.85
CA THR A 4 14.52 16.64 -5.38
C THR A 4 13.23 16.29 -4.63
N ILE A 5 12.30 15.57 -5.27
CA ILE A 5 11.05 15.10 -4.66
C ILE A 5 11.32 14.31 -3.36
N SER A 6 12.48 13.64 -3.24
CA SER A 6 12.93 12.94 -2.03
C SER A 6 13.06 13.84 -0.79
N SER A 7 13.24 15.15 -0.98
CA SER A 7 13.35 16.16 0.09
C SER A 7 12.00 16.62 0.67
N TYR A 8 10.88 16.31 0.00
CA TYR A 8 9.56 16.58 0.56
C TYR A 8 9.24 15.49 1.58
N GLY A 9 8.95 15.91 2.81
CA GLY A 9 8.39 15.05 3.85
C GLY A 9 7.02 14.47 3.43
N PRO A 10 6.22 13.95 4.36
CA PRO A 10 4.86 13.52 4.02
C PRO A 10 4.05 14.73 3.52
N ASP A 11 3.37 14.59 2.38
CA ASP A 11 2.48 15.63 1.87
C ASP A 11 1.18 15.64 2.69
N ILE A 12 1.19 16.44 3.76
CA ILE A 12 0.08 16.58 4.71
C ILE A 12 -1.18 17.07 4.00
N ALA A 13 -1.06 18.00 3.03
CA ALA A 13 -2.20 18.58 2.34
C ALA A 13 -2.91 17.54 1.47
N ARG A 14 -2.16 16.69 0.77
CA ARG A 14 -2.69 15.55 0.02
C ARG A 14 -3.24 14.47 0.94
N ALA A 15 -2.55 14.13 2.03
CA ALA A 15 -3.02 13.16 3.02
C ALA A 15 -4.39 13.56 3.61
N LYS A 16 -4.61 14.84 3.91
CA LYS A 16 -5.93 15.34 4.37
C LYS A 16 -7.04 15.21 3.34
N LYS A 17 -6.73 15.13 2.04
CA LYS A 17 -7.72 14.92 0.98
C LYS A 17 -8.03 13.45 0.79
N TYR A 18 -7.01 12.61 0.66
CA TYR A 18 -7.20 11.20 0.29
C TYR A 18 -7.81 10.37 1.42
N VAL A 19 -7.75 10.82 2.68
CA VAL A 19 -8.47 10.15 3.78
C VAL A 19 -9.98 10.03 3.48
N TYR A 20 -10.59 11.03 2.84
CA TYR A 20 -12.01 10.97 2.46
C TYR A 20 -12.28 9.93 1.38
N LEU A 21 -11.36 9.75 0.42
CA LEU A 21 -11.48 8.68 -0.57
C LEU A 21 -11.37 7.31 0.10
N THR A 22 -10.41 7.13 1.01
CA THR A 22 -10.27 5.85 1.74
C THR A 22 -11.48 5.55 2.62
N GLY A 23 -12.12 6.57 3.21
CA GLY A 23 -13.41 6.44 3.90
C GLY A 23 -14.57 6.09 2.95
N ALA A 24 -14.61 6.70 1.77
CA ALA A 24 -15.62 6.40 0.74
C ALA A 24 -15.58 4.95 0.27
N ALA A 25 -14.41 4.29 0.35
CA ALA A 25 -14.26 2.87 0.00
C ALA A 25 -15.17 1.94 0.82
N TYR A 26 -15.63 2.40 1.99
CA TYR A 26 -16.52 1.65 2.89
C TYR A 26 -18.01 1.97 2.69
N CYS A 27 -18.35 2.91 1.80
CA CYS A 27 -19.74 3.22 1.49
C CYS A 27 -20.41 2.09 0.71
N PHE A 28 -21.71 1.85 0.97
CA PHE A 28 -22.46 0.75 0.35
C PHE A 28 -22.65 0.94 -1.17
N ASP A 29 -22.98 2.16 -1.58
CA ASP A 29 -23.20 2.53 -2.98
C ASP A 29 -22.19 3.63 -3.40
N ILE A 30 -20.96 3.20 -3.67
CA ILE A 30 -19.88 4.07 -4.14
C ILE A 30 -20.23 4.71 -5.50
N PRO A 31 -20.80 4.00 -6.49
CA PRO A 31 -21.14 4.59 -7.79
C PRO A 31 -22.14 5.75 -7.72
N ALA A 32 -23.07 5.75 -6.75
CA ALA A 32 -23.96 6.88 -6.52
C ALA A 32 -23.22 8.14 -6.01
N TRP A 33 -22.00 7.99 -5.50
CA TRP A 33 -21.11 9.05 -5.04
C TRP A 33 -21.75 10.06 -4.08
N SER A 34 -22.68 9.59 -3.23
CA SER A 34 -23.56 10.43 -2.42
C SER A 34 -23.34 10.34 -0.91
N CYS A 35 -22.54 9.39 -0.43
CA CYS A 35 -22.26 9.27 1.00
C CYS A 35 -21.42 10.47 1.52
N PRO A 36 -21.38 10.72 2.85
CA PRO A 36 -20.69 11.91 3.40
C PRO A 36 -19.22 12.01 2.97
N TYR A 37 -18.52 10.89 2.87
CA TYR A 37 -17.14 10.84 2.38
C TYR A 37 -17.03 11.18 0.90
N CYS A 38 -17.93 10.65 0.05
CA CYS A 38 -18.01 10.97 -1.37
C CYS A 38 -18.31 12.45 -1.60
N GLN A 39 -19.30 13.02 -0.88
CA GLN A 39 -19.63 14.44 -0.98
C GLN A 39 -18.45 15.32 -0.60
N LYS A 40 -17.70 14.93 0.44
CA LYS A 40 -16.49 15.64 0.82
C LYS A 40 -15.40 15.52 -0.25
N ALA A 41 -15.17 14.33 -0.80
CA ALA A 41 -14.24 14.12 -1.91
C ALA A 41 -14.63 14.93 -3.16
N GLN A 42 -15.92 14.98 -3.50
CA GLN A 42 -16.45 15.78 -4.60
C GLN A 42 -16.21 17.28 -4.37
N SER A 43 -16.41 17.79 -3.15
CA SER A 43 -16.09 19.19 -2.81
C SER A 43 -14.60 19.54 -2.97
N LEU A 44 -13.73 18.52 -2.97
CA LEU A 44 -12.29 18.64 -3.22
C LEU A 44 -11.92 18.40 -4.69
N GLY A 45 -12.91 18.19 -5.57
CA GLY A 45 -12.74 18.01 -7.01
C GLY A 45 -12.49 16.56 -7.45
N TYR A 46 -12.79 15.57 -6.62
CA TYR A 46 -12.71 14.15 -7.00
C TYR A 46 -14.09 13.60 -7.39
N ASP A 47 -14.21 13.23 -8.65
CA ASP A 47 -15.40 12.59 -9.19
C ASP A 47 -15.19 11.07 -9.33
N PHE A 48 -16.22 10.29 -9.05
CA PHE A 48 -16.20 8.85 -9.29
C PHE A 48 -16.04 8.54 -10.79
N HIS A 49 -15.19 7.57 -11.10
CA HIS A 49 -15.00 7.11 -12.47
C HIS A 49 -15.40 5.64 -12.65
N ALA A 50 -14.83 4.74 -11.85
CA ALA A 50 -15.07 3.32 -11.99
C ALA A 50 -14.90 2.59 -10.66
N GLN A 51 -15.52 1.41 -10.55
CA GLN A 51 -15.24 0.47 -9.46
C GLN A 51 -14.93 -0.92 -9.99
N VAL A 52 -14.14 -1.63 -9.21
CA VAL A 52 -13.79 -3.03 -9.37
C VAL A 52 -14.11 -3.74 -8.06
N TYR A 53 -14.98 -4.73 -8.14
CA TYR A 53 -15.31 -5.58 -7.01
C TYR A 53 -14.94 -7.03 -7.33
N ASN A 54 -14.19 -7.67 -6.44
CA ASN A 54 -13.90 -9.09 -6.50
C ASN A 54 -14.64 -9.80 -5.37
N LYS A 55 -15.73 -10.49 -5.74
CA LYS A 55 -16.58 -11.24 -4.80
C LYS A 55 -15.84 -12.35 -4.06
N LEU A 56 -14.91 -13.05 -4.72
CA LEU A 56 -14.16 -14.17 -4.13
C LEU A 56 -13.16 -13.68 -3.07
N ALA A 57 -12.55 -12.55 -3.37
CA ALA A 57 -11.58 -11.87 -2.53
C ALA A 57 -12.18 -11.06 -1.38
N ASN A 58 -13.46 -10.72 -1.50
CA ASN A 58 -14.08 -9.62 -0.78
C ASN A 58 -13.31 -8.28 -0.91
N THR A 59 -12.57 -8.08 -2.01
CA THR A 59 -11.83 -6.85 -2.28
C THR A 59 -12.63 -5.90 -3.14
N LEU A 60 -12.49 -4.62 -2.81
CA LEU A 60 -13.06 -3.53 -3.57
C LEU A 60 -11.97 -2.50 -3.82
N ALA A 61 -11.89 -2.04 -5.06
CA ALA A 61 -11.16 -0.85 -5.44
C ALA A 61 -12.08 0.06 -6.25
N PHE A 62 -11.88 1.37 -6.15
CA PHE A 62 -12.52 2.33 -7.04
C PHE A 62 -11.53 3.38 -7.52
N ILE A 63 -11.86 4.03 -8.62
CA ILE A 63 -11.09 5.10 -9.25
C ILE A 63 -11.89 6.38 -9.08
N ALA A 64 -11.26 7.40 -8.51
CA ALA A 64 -11.73 8.77 -8.52
C ALA A 64 -10.73 9.68 -9.21
N VAL A 65 -11.22 10.68 -9.93
CA VAL A 65 -10.41 11.50 -10.82
C VAL A 65 -10.54 12.96 -10.42
N ASN A 66 -9.41 13.66 -10.41
CA ASN A 66 -9.36 15.11 -10.29
C ASN A 66 -8.69 15.71 -11.53
N LYS A 67 -9.51 16.18 -12.48
CA LYS A 67 -9.02 16.74 -13.75
C LYS A 67 -8.23 18.03 -13.58
N LYS A 68 -8.51 18.81 -12.53
CA LYS A 68 -7.81 20.08 -12.27
C LYS A 68 -6.40 19.83 -11.75
N LEU A 69 -6.24 18.82 -10.88
CA LEU A 69 -4.94 18.42 -10.35
C LEU A 69 -4.21 17.41 -11.25
N LYS A 70 -4.90 16.87 -12.26
CA LYS A 70 -4.42 15.78 -13.12
C LYS A 70 -4.00 14.55 -12.30
N GLU A 71 -4.92 14.11 -11.44
CA GLU A 71 -4.71 12.98 -10.55
C GLU A 71 -5.77 11.89 -10.77
N ILE A 72 -5.32 10.65 -10.81
CA ILE A 72 -6.13 9.44 -10.83
C ILE A 72 -5.87 8.73 -9.52
N VAL A 73 -6.87 8.68 -8.63
CA VAL A 73 -6.72 8.03 -7.33
C VAL A 73 -7.41 6.68 -7.35
N VAL A 74 -6.60 5.62 -7.30
CA VAL A 74 -7.08 4.25 -7.14
C VAL A 74 -7.10 3.92 -5.65
N THR A 75 -8.31 3.76 -5.12
CA THR A 75 -8.54 3.58 -3.69
C THR A 75 -9.00 2.17 -3.38
N PHE A 76 -8.31 1.50 -2.46
CA PHE A 76 -8.61 0.15 -2.03
C PHE A 76 -9.31 0.14 -0.67
N ARG A 77 -10.41 -0.61 -0.59
CA ARG A 77 -11.12 -0.87 0.67
C ARG A 77 -10.34 -1.88 1.50
N GLY A 78 -10.23 -1.62 2.80
CA GLY A 78 -9.78 -2.63 3.76
C GLY A 78 -10.90 -3.58 4.19
N THR A 79 -10.63 -4.29 5.29
CA THR A 79 -11.56 -5.24 5.93
C THR A 79 -12.80 -4.54 6.49
N LEU A 80 -13.99 -5.12 6.30
CA LEU A 80 -15.26 -4.58 6.84
C LEU A 80 -15.44 -4.88 8.34
N ASN A 81 -14.76 -5.91 8.84
CA ASN A 81 -14.77 -6.29 10.25
C ASN A 81 -13.33 -6.36 10.77
N MET A 82 -12.90 -5.30 11.45
CA MET A 82 -11.52 -5.19 11.96
C MET A 82 -11.16 -6.25 13.02
N ALA A 83 -12.12 -6.99 13.57
CA ALA A 83 -11.85 -8.16 14.42
C ALA A 83 -11.50 -9.43 13.60
N ASN A 84 -11.82 -9.45 12.30
CA ASN A 84 -11.57 -10.55 11.37
C ASN A 84 -10.62 -10.16 10.21
N VAL A 85 -9.73 -9.17 10.41
CA VAL A 85 -8.73 -8.72 9.41
C VAL A 85 -7.97 -9.90 8.81
N VAL A 86 -7.60 -10.82 9.69
CA VAL A 86 -7.32 -12.26 9.53
C VAL A 86 -7.82 -12.90 8.22
N ILE A 87 -9.14 -13.04 8.03
CA ILE A 87 -9.73 -13.79 6.91
C ILE A 87 -9.70 -12.93 5.64
N ASP A 88 -9.98 -11.64 5.79
CA ASP A 88 -10.07 -10.73 4.65
C ASP A 88 -8.69 -10.46 4.03
N LEU A 89 -7.61 -10.41 4.82
CA LEU A 89 -6.23 -10.19 4.34
C LEU A 89 -5.73 -11.38 3.51
N HIS A 90 -5.95 -12.59 3.99
CA HIS A 90 -5.66 -13.82 3.25
C HIS A 90 -6.42 -13.86 1.92
N HIS A 91 -7.75 -13.68 1.93
CA HIS A 91 -8.55 -13.72 0.71
C HIS A 91 -8.24 -12.56 -0.26
N SER A 92 -7.97 -11.36 0.26
CA SER A 92 -7.72 -10.17 -0.55
C SER A 92 -6.42 -10.29 -1.32
N ILE A 93 -5.36 -10.69 -0.63
CA ILE A 93 -4.05 -10.86 -1.21
C ILE A 93 -4.01 -12.09 -2.12
N VAL A 94 -4.58 -13.24 -1.69
CA VAL A 94 -4.70 -14.43 -2.55
C VAL A 94 -5.50 -14.15 -3.81
N SER A 95 -6.41 -13.18 -3.79
CA SER A 95 -7.19 -12.83 -4.99
C SER A 95 -6.61 -11.70 -5.83
N ILE A 96 -5.66 -10.94 -5.30
CA ILE A 96 -4.77 -10.08 -6.09
C ILE A 96 -3.69 -10.98 -6.74
N ASP A 97 -3.29 -12.05 -6.07
CA ASP A 97 -2.33 -13.04 -6.54
C ASP A 97 -2.96 -14.16 -7.39
N ALA A 98 -4.28 -14.34 -7.34
CA ALA A 98 -5.04 -15.20 -8.25
C ALA A 98 -5.22 -14.54 -9.63
N GLY A 99 -4.13 -13.97 -10.16
CA GLY A 99 -3.93 -13.58 -11.56
C GLY A 99 -4.01 -14.75 -12.55
N SER A 100 -4.72 -15.83 -12.19
CA SER A 100 -4.91 -17.03 -13.00
C SER A 100 -6.19 -17.01 -13.82
N THR A 101 -6.97 -15.91 -13.84
CA THR A 101 -8.20 -15.87 -14.64
C THR A 101 -8.26 -14.69 -15.60
N VAL A 102 -8.87 -14.96 -16.76
CA VAL A 102 -9.33 -14.01 -17.81
C VAL A 102 -10.09 -12.81 -17.23
N LEU A 103 -10.58 -12.93 -15.99
CA LEU A 103 -11.33 -11.93 -15.24
C LEU A 103 -10.50 -10.70 -14.82
N GLU A 104 -9.15 -10.78 -14.75
CA GLU A 104 -8.29 -9.63 -14.42
C GLU A 104 -7.84 -8.82 -15.63
N ARG A 105 -7.72 -9.42 -16.84
CA ARG A 105 -7.51 -8.64 -18.08
C ARG A 105 -8.58 -7.55 -18.19
N GLY A 106 -9.85 -7.92 -18.01
CA GLY A 106 -10.98 -6.98 -18.02
C GLY A 106 -11.02 -5.92 -16.91
N LYS A 107 -10.24 -6.06 -15.83
CA LYS A 107 -10.23 -5.13 -14.68
C LYS A 107 -9.10 -4.11 -14.78
N MET A 108 -7.89 -4.56 -15.15
CA MET A 108 -6.78 -3.65 -15.46
C MET A 108 -7.00 -2.93 -16.79
N GLU A 109 -7.78 -3.51 -17.72
CA GLU A 109 -8.25 -2.83 -18.94
C GLU A 109 -8.95 -1.50 -18.65
N LYS A 110 -9.72 -1.36 -17.56
CA LYS A 110 -10.40 -0.09 -17.24
C LYS A 110 -9.41 1.00 -16.85
N LEU A 111 -8.45 0.68 -15.99
CA LEU A 111 -7.40 1.61 -15.59
C LEU A 111 -6.50 1.92 -16.78
N GLY A 112 -6.06 0.90 -17.53
CA GLY A 112 -5.23 1.05 -18.71
C GLY A 112 -5.90 1.91 -19.78
N LYS A 113 -7.17 1.64 -20.12
CA LYS A 113 -7.91 2.46 -21.09
C LYS A 113 -8.05 3.91 -20.65
N PHE A 114 -8.31 4.13 -19.36
CA PHE A 114 -8.39 5.50 -18.84
C PHE A 114 -7.04 6.21 -18.84
N LEU A 115 -5.95 5.49 -18.55
CA LEU A 115 -4.58 6.02 -18.66
C LEU A 115 -4.17 6.31 -20.11
N GLN A 116 -4.73 5.60 -21.10
CA GLN A 116 -4.53 5.93 -22.52
C GLN A 116 -5.20 7.27 -22.88
N GLU A 117 -6.33 7.58 -22.25
CA GLU A 117 -7.09 8.82 -22.50
C GLU A 117 -6.50 10.02 -21.74
N GLU A 118 -5.82 9.80 -20.62
CA GLU A 118 -5.33 10.82 -19.69
C GLU A 118 -3.84 10.58 -19.34
N ASP A 119 -2.98 10.61 -20.38
CA ASP A 119 -1.56 10.21 -20.33
C ASP A 119 -0.65 11.12 -19.47
N ASP A 120 -1.12 12.33 -19.13
CA ASP A 120 -0.36 13.32 -18.36
C ASP A 120 -0.76 13.41 -16.88
N TYR A 121 -1.50 12.42 -16.39
CA TYR A 121 -1.97 12.33 -15.01
C TYR A 121 -1.03 11.52 -14.12
N GLU A 122 -0.97 11.92 -12.85
CA GLU A 122 -0.36 11.12 -11.78
C GLU A 122 -1.34 10.02 -11.33
N VAL A 123 -0.82 8.82 -11.10
CA VAL A 123 -1.57 7.71 -10.47
C VAL A 123 -1.25 7.62 -8.98
N VAL A 124 -2.26 7.84 -8.16
CA VAL A 124 -2.16 7.78 -6.70
C VAL A 124 -2.81 6.51 -6.19
N LEU A 125 -2.07 5.68 -5.47
CA LEU A 125 -2.61 4.49 -4.81
C LEU A 125 -2.88 4.84 -3.35
N ALA A 126 -4.12 4.66 -2.93
CA ALA A 126 -4.56 4.98 -1.58
C ALA A 126 -5.33 3.83 -0.95
N GLY A 127 -5.27 3.71 0.37
CA GLY A 127 -6.06 2.72 1.08
C GLY A 127 -5.98 2.87 2.59
N HIS A 128 -6.98 2.35 3.29
CA HIS A 128 -7.02 2.29 4.75
C HIS A 128 -6.90 0.85 5.24
N SER A 129 -6.22 0.64 6.37
CA SER A 129 -6.01 -0.66 7.00
C SER A 129 -5.43 -1.65 5.98
N LEU A 130 -6.04 -2.82 5.82
CA LEU A 130 -5.67 -3.81 4.80
C LEU A 130 -5.62 -3.22 3.38
N GLY A 131 -6.52 -2.30 3.03
CA GLY A 131 -6.53 -1.65 1.73
C GLY A 131 -5.24 -0.88 1.45
N ALA A 132 -4.58 -0.37 2.49
CA ALA A 132 -3.29 0.30 2.36
C ALA A 132 -2.16 -0.67 1.96
N ALA A 133 -2.17 -1.90 2.50
CA ALA A 133 -1.20 -2.92 2.11
C ALA A 133 -1.42 -3.38 0.67
N VAL A 134 -2.68 -3.61 0.30
CA VAL A 134 -3.09 -3.93 -1.08
C VAL A 134 -2.66 -2.83 -2.06
N ALA A 135 -2.85 -1.55 -1.69
CA ALA A 135 -2.42 -0.41 -2.49
C ALA A 135 -0.90 -0.40 -2.72
N SER A 136 -0.11 -0.72 -1.68
CA SER A 136 1.36 -0.81 -1.76
C SER A 136 1.81 -1.93 -2.71
N VAL A 137 1.23 -3.13 -2.59
CA VAL A 137 1.54 -4.26 -3.48
C VAL A 137 1.08 -3.98 -4.91
N THR A 138 -0.08 -3.35 -5.09
CA THR A 138 -0.57 -2.99 -6.43
C THR A 138 0.34 -1.94 -7.08
N LEU A 139 0.81 -0.96 -6.32
CA LEU A 139 1.78 0.01 -6.79
C LEU A 139 3.09 -0.67 -7.24
N PHE A 140 3.58 -1.66 -6.48
CA PHE A 140 4.75 -2.47 -6.90
C PHE A 140 4.52 -3.10 -8.27
N ARG A 141 3.38 -3.78 -8.45
CA ARG A 141 3.04 -4.43 -9.73
C ARG A 141 2.88 -3.46 -10.88
N LEU A 142 2.27 -2.30 -10.64
CA LEU A 142 2.12 -1.26 -11.65
C LEU A 142 3.47 -0.71 -12.09
N LYS A 143 4.36 -0.44 -11.13
CA LYS A 143 5.66 0.19 -11.38
C LYS A 143 6.68 -0.76 -12.02
N GLU A 144 6.63 -2.03 -11.65
CA GLU A 144 7.48 -3.09 -12.21
C GLU A 144 6.82 -3.83 -13.39
N GLU A 145 5.67 -3.33 -13.87
CA GLU A 145 4.91 -3.86 -15.00
C GLU A 145 4.58 -5.37 -14.90
N ILE A 146 4.43 -5.88 -13.67
CA ILE A 146 4.23 -7.30 -13.39
C ILE A 146 2.81 -7.73 -13.78
N GLN A 147 2.73 -8.64 -14.75
CA GLN A 147 1.48 -9.21 -15.26
C GLN A 147 0.54 -8.15 -15.88
N LEU A 148 1.10 -7.06 -16.41
CA LEU A 148 0.35 -6.09 -17.20
C LEU A 148 0.32 -6.49 -18.69
N PRO A 149 -0.70 -6.07 -19.46
CA PRO A 149 -0.65 -6.10 -20.92
C PRO A 149 0.61 -5.39 -21.44
N TRP A 150 1.17 -5.88 -22.54
CA TRP A 150 2.40 -5.32 -23.15
C TRP A 150 2.24 -3.87 -23.60
N ASP A 151 1.01 -3.43 -23.84
CA ASP A 151 0.60 -2.09 -24.26
C ASP A 151 -0.04 -1.28 -23.11
N PHE A 152 0.16 -1.71 -21.86
CA PHE A 152 -0.35 -0.98 -20.71
C PHE A 152 0.35 0.40 -20.62
N PRO A 153 -0.40 1.51 -20.53
CA PRO A 153 0.22 2.83 -20.52
C PRO A 153 1.03 3.07 -19.26
N THR A 154 2.20 3.68 -19.44
CA THR A 154 3.00 4.21 -18.34
C THR A 154 2.44 5.56 -17.89
N PRO A 155 1.96 5.70 -16.64
CA PRO A 155 1.53 6.98 -16.10
C PRO A 155 2.70 7.97 -15.98
N LYS A 156 2.38 9.26 -15.93
CA LYS A 156 3.38 10.33 -15.73
C LYS A 156 4.21 10.16 -14.46
N SER A 157 3.55 9.80 -13.36
CA SER A 157 4.19 9.54 -12.07
C SER A 157 3.27 8.72 -11.18
N TYR A 158 3.83 8.21 -10.08
CA TYR A 158 3.09 7.49 -9.06
C TYR A 158 3.23 8.17 -7.70
N SER A 159 2.23 7.98 -6.84
CA SER A 159 2.27 8.31 -5.42
C SER A 159 1.52 7.27 -4.58
N TYR A 160 1.87 7.14 -3.30
CA TYR A 160 1.22 6.25 -2.33
C TYR A 160 0.80 6.99 -1.07
N PHE A 161 -0.44 6.73 -0.64
CA PHE A 161 -1.02 7.24 0.61
C PHE A 161 -1.77 6.15 1.36
N GLY A 162 -1.11 5.56 2.34
CA GLY A 162 -1.69 4.56 3.24
C GLY A 162 -2.16 5.16 4.57
N TYR A 163 -3.26 4.66 5.12
CA TYR A 163 -3.80 5.07 6.42
C TYR A 163 -3.96 3.84 7.31
N GLY A 164 -3.36 3.83 8.50
CA GLY A 164 -3.34 2.62 9.34
C GLY A 164 -2.69 1.44 8.62
N THR A 165 -1.64 1.70 7.85
CA THR A 165 -0.98 0.69 7.01
C THR A 165 -0.27 -0.34 7.88
N PRO A 166 -0.57 -1.65 7.76
CA PRO A 166 0.26 -2.69 8.37
C PRO A 166 1.60 -2.83 7.65
N ARG A 167 2.61 -3.39 8.32
CA ARG A 167 3.90 -3.67 7.66
C ARG A 167 3.65 -4.65 6.52
N VAL A 168 4.10 -4.29 5.33
CA VAL A 168 3.76 -5.01 4.08
C VAL A 168 4.81 -6.04 3.73
N GLY A 169 6.08 -5.78 4.06
CA GLY A 169 7.19 -6.63 3.67
C GLY A 169 8.38 -6.51 4.62
N ASN A 170 9.44 -7.20 4.25
CA ASN A 170 10.70 -7.22 4.98
C ASN A 170 11.57 -5.97 4.66
N GLN A 171 12.82 -6.01 5.11
CA GLN A 171 13.79 -4.96 4.86
C GLN A 171 14.01 -4.67 3.37
N ALA A 172 14.18 -5.70 2.53
CA ALA A 172 14.40 -5.51 1.10
C ALA A 172 13.22 -4.80 0.40
N TYR A 173 11.99 -5.14 0.79
CA TYR A 173 10.80 -4.45 0.29
C TYR A 173 10.77 -2.98 0.71
N ALA A 174 11.14 -2.68 1.96
CA ALA A 174 11.22 -1.31 2.43
C ALA A 174 12.34 -0.52 1.77
N ASP A 175 13.50 -1.13 1.55
CA ASP A 175 14.65 -0.50 0.89
C ASP A 175 14.32 -0.16 -0.56
N TYR A 176 13.67 -1.09 -1.28
CA TYR A 176 13.20 -0.85 -2.65
C TYR A 176 12.35 0.43 -2.72
N TRP A 177 11.37 0.57 -1.82
CA TRP A 177 10.47 1.72 -1.79
C TRP A 177 11.14 3.00 -1.31
N ASN A 178 11.95 2.91 -0.26
CA ASN A 178 12.68 4.07 0.29
C ASN A 178 13.73 4.61 -0.68
N GLY A 179 14.19 3.79 -1.64
CA GLY A 179 15.04 4.21 -2.74
C GLY A 179 14.31 4.90 -3.91
N GLN A 180 12.97 4.88 -3.95
CA GLN A 180 12.22 5.50 -5.05
C GLN A 180 12.07 7.01 -4.86
N GLU A 181 12.23 7.77 -5.95
CA GLU A 181 11.98 9.22 -5.97
C GLU A 181 10.49 9.54 -6.13
N MET A 182 9.66 9.11 -5.18
CA MET A 182 8.21 9.35 -5.21
C MET A 182 7.61 9.58 -3.82
N GLN A 183 6.39 10.14 -3.77
CA GLN A 183 5.71 10.33 -2.50
C GLN A 183 5.19 8.99 -1.96
N LEU A 184 5.71 8.58 -0.82
CA LEU A 184 5.22 7.43 -0.06
C LEU A 184 4.86 7.90 1.35
N THR A 185 3.57 8.12 1.60
CA THR A 185 3.09 8.61 2.90
C THR A 185 2.26 7.53 3.59
N ARG A 186 2.62 7.20 4.83
CA ARG A 186 1.80 6.41 5.74
C ARG A 186 1.28 7.30 6.85
N VAL A 187 -0.03 7.38 7.01
CA VAL A 187 -0.67 8.09 8.11
C VAL A 187 -0.99 7.10 9.21
N VAL A 188 -0.53 7.38 10.42
CA VAL A 188 -0.80 6.56 11.61
C VAL A 188 -1.57 7.39 12.62
N ASN A 189 -2.71 6.90 13.09
CA ASN A 189 -3.57 7.63 14.03
C ASN A 189 -3.38 7.10 15.45
N LYS A 190 -2.80 7.91 16.33
CA LYS A 190 -2.57 7.56 17.75
C LYS A 190 -1.82 6.23 17.87
N ALA A 191 -2.36 5.26 18.61
CA ALA A 191 -1.82 3.91 18.79
C ALA A 191 -2.55 2.89 17.89
N ASP A 192 -2.76 3.22 16.62
CA ASP A 192 -3.41 2.32 15.66
C ASP A 192 -2.66 0.99 15.56
N PHE A 193 -3.30 -0.09 15.98
CA PHE A 193 -2.70 -1.42 16.06
C PHE A 193 -2.23 -1.94 14.70
N ALA A 194 -2.90 -1.54 13.62
CA ALA A 194 -2.57 -2.03 12.28
C ALA A 194 -1.14 -1.63 11.92
N ALA A 195 -0.73 -0.41 12.27
CA ALA A 195 0.63 0.09 12.04
C ALA A 195 1.71 -0.65 12.83
N HIS A 196 1.36 -1.46 13.83
CA HIS A 196 2.32 -2.20 14.65
C HIS A 196 2.40 -3.69 14.31
N ALA A 197 1.74 -4.13 13.25
CA ALA A 197 1.71 -5.52 12.81
C ALA A 197 2.01 -5.66 11.31
N PRO A 198 2.60 -6.79 10.84
CA PRO A 198 3.23 -7.87 11.62
C PRO A 198 4.42 -7.41 12.43
N SER A 199 4.90 -8.18 13.41
CA SER A 199 5.97 -7.75 14.32
C SER A 199 7.23 -7.39 13.57
N SER A 200 7.90 -6.32 13.99
CA SER A 200 9.26 -6.03 13.54
C SER A 200 10.27 -7.10 13.97
N LEU A 201 10.01 -7.82 15.08
CA LEU A 201 10.81 -8.98 15.51
C LEU A 201 10.77 -10.14 14.51
N ALA A 202 9.75 -10.19 13.64
CA ALA A 202 9.63 -11.17 12.58
C ALA A 202 10.27 -10.70 11.25
N GLY A 203 11.05 -9.60 11.27
CA GLY A 203 11.77 -9.09 10.10
C GLY A 203 10.96 -8.14 9.21
N TYR A 204 9.75 -7.78 9.61
CA TYR A 204 8.90 -6.82 8.89
C TYR A 204 9.28 -5.40 9.28
N VAL A 205 9.34 -4.51 8.29
CA VAL A 205 9.57 -3.08 8.54
C VAL A 205 8.69 -2.25 7.62
N HIS A 206 8.36 -1.04 8.06
CA HIS A 206 7.66 -0.09 7.22
C HIS A 206 8.54 0.53 6.15
N HIS A 207 7.90 0.86 5.02
CA HIS A 207 8.44 1.72 3.96
C HIS A 207 7.79 3.10 4.00
N GLY A 208 8.38 4.08 3.32
CA GLY A 208 7.82 5.43 3.20
C GLY A 208 7.87 6.25 4.49
N ASN A 209 7.38 7.49 4.41
CA ASN A 209 7.38 8.42 5.54
C ASN A 209 6.13 8.24 6.40
N GLU A 210 6.32 8.13 7.70
CA GLU A 210 5.22 8.20 8.66
C GLU A 210 4.81 9.66 8.94
N LEU A 211 3.51 9.93 8.81
CA LEU A 211 2.82 11.09 9.34
C LEU A 211 1.97 10.62 10.51
N TRP A 212 2.41 10.91 11.73
CA TRP A 212 1.72 10.47 12.93
C TRP A 212 0.74 11.54 13.43
N ILE A 213 -0.52 11.17 13.60
CA ILE A 213 -1.50 11.98 14.31
C ILE A 213 -1.39 11.60 15.79
N MET A 214 -0.80 12.49 16.58
CA MET A 214 -0.50 12.25 17.98
C MET A 214 -1.78 12.10 18.82
N PRO A 215 -1.72 11.49 20.02
CA PRO A 215 -2.87 11.43 20.94
C PRO A 215 -3.50 12.80 21.24
N SER A 216 -2.70 13.88 21.22
CA SER A 216 -3.15 15.27 21.35
C SER A 216 -3.98 15.78 20.16
N GLY A 217 -3.95 15.09 19.03
CA GLY A 217 -4.56 15.50 17.75
C GLY A 217 -3.62 16.27 16.83
N GLU A 218 -2.40 16.58 17.28
CA GLU A 218 -1.38 17.27 16.47
C GLU A 218 -0.72 16.34 15.45
N GLU A 219 -0.29 16.90 14.33
CA GLU A 219 0.43 16.21 13.26
C GLU A 219 1.94 16.23 13.52
N LYS A 220 2.58 15.06 13.49
CA LYS A 220 4.03 14.92 13.60
C LYS A 220 4.60 14.18 12.39
N VAL A 221 5.52 14.84 11.69
CA VAL A 221 6.33 14.22 10.64
C VAL A 221 7.46 13.43 11.28
N CYS A 222 7.54 12.13 10.96
CA CYS A 222 8.53 11.22 11.52
C CYS A 222 9.78 11.16 10.65
N SER A 223 10.91 10.79 11.27
CA SER A 223 12.19 10.71 10.57
C SER A 223 12.15 9.66 9.44
N LYS A 224 12.67 10.02 8.25
CA LYS A 224 12.95 9.07 7.15
C LYS A 224 14.32 8.38 7.29
N THR A 225 15.14 8.76 8.27
CA THR A 225 16.50 8.19 8.43
C THR A 225 16.50 6.79 9.03
N VAL A 226 15.33 6.32 9.47
CA VAL A 226 15.07 4.99 10.04
C VAL A 226 13.79 4.47 9.41
N TYR A 227 13.58 3.15 9.39
CA TYR A 227 12.34 2.57 8.87
C TYR A 227 11.13 2.96 9.70
N GLU A 228 11.31 2.99 11.03
CA GLU A 228 10.27 3.35 11.98
C GLU A 228 10.85 4.20 13.11
N ASP A 229 10.36 5.42 13.24
CA ASP A 229 10.84 6.37 14.24
C ASP A 229 10.28 6.00 15.62
N GLU A 230 11.15 5.57 16.54
CA GLU A 230 10.79 5.23 17.93
C GLU A 230 10.11 6.39 18.67
N LYS A 231 10.27 7.64 18.21
CA LYS A 231 9.64 8.82 18.79
C LYS A 231 8.27 9.13 18.19
N CYS A 232 7.78 8.34 17.23
CA CYS A 232 6.47 8.50 16.59
C CYS A 232 5.45 7.47 17.09
N ALA A 233 4.61 6.86 16.24
CA ALA A 233 3.61 5.89 16.70
C ALA A 233 4.24 4.73 17.48
N ASN A 234 5.49 4.35 17.16
CA ASN A 234 6.22 3.34 17.92
C ASN A 234 6.44 3.72 19.39
N SER A 235 6.43 5.01 19.74
CA SER A 235 6.49 5.46 21.15
C SER A 235 5.26 5.06 21.98
N VAL A 236 4.14 4.73 21.32
CA VAL A 236 2.89 4.31 21.96
C VAL A 236 2.49 2.87 21.61
N ALA A 237 3.37 2.10 20.98
CA ALA A 237 3.10 0.72 20.57
C ALA A 237 2.72 -0.19 21.77
N SER A 238 3.26 0.08 22.96
CA SER A 238 2.92 -0.65 24.19
C SER A 238 1.49 -0.38 24.71
N MET A 239 0.81 0.65 24.18
CA MET A 239 -0.58 0.98 24.52
C MET A 239 -1.59 0.22 23.66
N VAL A 240 -1.12 -0.56 22.68
CA VAL A 240 -1.95 -1.32 21.76
C VAL A 240 -2.46 -2.60 22.44
N ASN A 241 -3.71 -2.97 22.16
CA ASN A 241 -4.35 -4.16 22.73
C ASN A 241 -3.71 -5.46 22.19
N LEU A 242 -3.01 -6.20 23.04
CA LEU A 242 -2.26 -7.43 22.69
C LEU A 242 -3.06 -8.51 21.91
N PRO A 243 -4.36 -8.76 22.17
CA PRO A 243 -5.14 -9.74 21.41
C PRO A 243 -5.29 -9.39 19.93
N GLU A 244 -5.41 -8.10 19.61
CA GLU A 244 -5.57 -7.60 18.23
C GLU A 244 -4.27 -7.78 17.42
N ILE A 245 -3.11 -7.58 18.05
CA ILE A 245 -1.79 -7.80 17.45
C ILE A 245 -1.57 -9.29 17.15
N ALA A 246 -1.87 -10.18 18.10
CA ALA A 246 -1.62 -11.61 17.96
C ALA A 246 -2.44 -12.25 16.83
N GLN A 247 -3.71 -11.85 16.68
CA GLN A 247 -4.54 -12.27 15.55
C GLN A 247 -4.01 -11.76 14.21
N LEU A 248 -3.52 -10.51 14.15
CA LEU A 248 -2.99 -9.95 12.91
C LEU A 248 -1.64 -10.58 12.52
N HIS A 249 -0.77 -10.90 13.49
CA HIS A 249 0.54 -11.52 13.26
C HIS A 249 0.47 -12.91 12.63
N ALA A 250 -0.29 -13.84 13.22
CA ALA A 250 -0.34 -15.22 12.75
C ALA A 250 -0.88 -15.33 11.32
N LEU A 251 -1.71 -14.38 10.90
CA LEU A 251 -2.40 -14.43 9.62
C LEU A 251 -1.78 -13.59 8.51
N LEU A 252 -1.03 -12.54 8.82
CA LEU A 252 -0.15 -11.92 7.83
C LEU A 252 0.97 -12.87 7.42
N ILE A 253 1.58 -13.59 8.37
CA ILE A 253 2.59 -14.62 8.04
C ILE A 253 1.97 -15.68 7.12
N PHE A 254 0.76 -16.16 7.41
CA PHE A 254 0.06 -17.12 6.55
C PHE A 254 -0.31 -16.54 5.18
N THR A 255 -0.74 -15.28 5.12
CA THR A 255 -1.10 -14.60 3.87
C THR A 255 0.12 -14.39 2.98
N LEU A 256 1.21 -13.88 3.55
CA LEU A 256 2.48 -13.67 2.85
C LEU A 256 3.16 -14.99 2.48
N TYR A 257 3.00 -16.02 3.33
CA TYR A 257 3.36 -17.40 2.97
C TYR A 257 2.57 -17.86 1.75
N VAL A 258 1.25 -17.67 1.69
CA VAL A 258 0.47 -18.08 0.52
C VAL A 258 0.83 -17.28 -0.75
N ILE A 259 1.14 -15.98 -0.64
CA ILE A 259 1.75 -15.23 -1.76
C ILE A 259 3.04 -15.89 -2.23
N SER A 260 3.88 -16.34 -1.28
CA SER A 260 5.15 -17.00 -1.60
C SER A 260 5.01 -18.40 -2.21
N GLN A 261 3.84 -19.04 -2.07
CA GLN A 261 3.57 -20.42 -2.55
C GLN A 261 2.87 -20.47 -3.92
N LEU A 262 2.35 -19.35 -4.43
CA LEU A 262 1.67 -19.30 -5.74
C LEU A 262 2.70 -18.95 -6.84
N GLN A 263 3.14 -19.96 -7.58
CA GLN A 263 4.16 -19.87 -8.61
C GLN A 263 3.76 -18.93 -9.77
N PHE A 264 4.40 -17.76 -9.89
CA PHE A 264 4.62 -17.05 -11.16
C PHE A 264 5.83 -16.10 -11.10
N PHE A 265 7.04 -16.63 -10.93
CA PHE A 265 8.27 -15.88 -11.26
C PHE A 265 9.36 -16.83 -11.77
N GLN A 266 9.20 -17.31 -13.00
CA GLN A 266 10.37 -17.61 -13.84
C GLN A 266 10.71 -16.35 -14.63
N CYS A 267 11.32 -15.37 -13.95
CA CYS A 267 12.27 -14.50 -14.63
C CYS A 267 13.64 -15.00 -14.21
N ALA A 268 14.29 -15.72 -15.12
CA ALA A 268 15.72 -16.00 -14.99
C ALA A 268 16.45 -14.64 -14.89
N GLU A 269 17.38 -14.56 -13.94
CA GLU A 269 18.31 -13.44 -13.66
C GLU A 269 17.93 -12.38 -12.60
N ALA A 270 16.96 -12.62 -11.71
CA ALA A 270 16.91 -11.91 -10.43
C ALA A 270 17.67 -12.70 -9.34
N ILE A 271 18.71 -12.11 -8.76
CA ILE A 271 19.64 -12.76 -7.79
C ILE A 271 18.99 -13.04 -6.42
N LEU A 272 17.78 -12.54 -6.14
CA LEU A 272 16.96 -13.01 -5.02
C LEU A 272 15.48 -13.06 -5.42
N THR A 273 14.84 -14.18 -5.15
CA THR A 273 13.43 -14.43 -5.42
C THR A 273 12.54 -13.81 -4.34
N PRO A 274 11.28 -13.42 -4.66
CA PRO A 274 10.29 -13.00 -3.65
C PRO A 274 10.05 -14.03 -2.53
N HIS A 275 10.32 -15.31 -2.80
CA HIS A 275 10.32 -16.39 -1.80
C HIS A 275 11.43 -16.20 -0.75
N GLU A 276 12.66 -15.90 -1.19
CA GLU A 276 13.79 -15.64 -0.28
C GLU A 276 13.57 -14.36 0.55
N ILE A 277 12.84 -13.39 0.00
CA ILE A 277 12.39 -12.16 0.67
C ILE A 277 11.33 -12.46 1.75
N ALA A 278 10.43 -13.42 1.52
CA ALA A 278 9.28 -13.65 2.40
C ALA A 278 9.48 -14.75 3.48
N THR A 279 10.40 -15.71 3.29
CA THR A 279 10.39 -16.95 4.11
C THR A 279 11.70 -17.38 4.76
N THR A 280 12.82 -16.68 4.58
CA THR A 280 14.08 -17.10 5.23
C THR A 280 14.16 -16.67 6.70
N PRO A 281 14.40 -17.60 7.65
CA PRO A 281 14.81 -17.24 9.01
C PRO A 281 16.23 -16.68 8.93
N ILE A 282 16.41 -15.38 9.17
CA ILE A 282 17.72 -14.74 9.04
C ILE A 282 18.56 -15.09 10.28
N THR A 283 19.48 -16.04 10.11
CA THR A 283 20.65 -16.21 10.97
C THR A 283 21.86 -15.54 10.29
N ILE A 284 22.89 -15.19 11.06
CA ILE A 284 24.12 -14.48 10.60
C ILE A 284 24.81 -15.17 9.39
N ALA A 285 24.47 -16.41 9.06
CA ALA A 285 24.97 -17.15 7.90
C ALA A 285 24.27 -16.84 6.56
N SER A 286 23.19 -16.05 6.52
CA SER A 286 22.47 -15.73 5.28
C SER A 286 23.14 -14.66 4.40
N TYR A 287 24.29 -14.13 4.81
CA TYR A 287 25.10 -13.23 3.99
C TYR A 287 26.09 -14.05 3.14
N GLY A 288 25.71 -14.31 1.89
CA GLY A 288 26.64 -14.70 0.84
C GLY A 288 27.63 -13.56 0.51
N PRO A 289 28.78 -13.87 -0.13
CA PRO A 289 29.95 -12.97 -0.22
C PRO A 289 29.80 -11.69 -1.07
N ASP A 290 28.62 -11.38 -1.62
CA ASP A 290 28.43 -10.30 -2.59
C ASP A 290 28.01 -8.94 -1.99
N VAL A 291 28.12 -8.76 -0.67
CA VAL A 291 28.02 -7.43 -0.02
C VAL A 291 29.21 -6.51 -0.37
N ALA A 292 30.16 -6.96 -1.20
CA ALA A 292 31.34 -6.18 -1.58
C ALA A 292 31.14 -5.22 -2.78
N ARG A 293 30.00 -5.21 -3.49
CA ARG A 293 29.86 -4.38 -4.72
C ARG A 293 28.93 -3.16 -4.62
N ALA A 294 28.34 -2.88 -3.45
CA ALA A 294 27.58 -1.65 -3.19
C ALA A 294 28.41 -0.52 -2.54
N LYS A 295 29.71 -0.47 -2.84
CA LYS A 295 30.55 0.73 -2.65
C LYS A 295 31.30 1.03 -3.95
N LYS A 296 30.61 1.67 -4.89
CA LYS A 296 31.20 2.62 -5.83
C LYS A 296 30.12 3.48 -6.44
#